data_AF-A0A241XF02-F1
#
_entry.id   AF-A0A241XF02-F1
#
_cell.length_a   1.000
_cell.length_b   1.000
_cell.length_c   1.000
_cell.angle_alpha   90.00
_cell.angle_beta   90.00
_cell.angle_gamma   90.00
#
_symmetry.space_group_name_H-M   'P 1'
#
loop_
_entity.id
_entity.type
_entity.pdbx_description
1 polymer ?
#
loop_
_entity_poly.entity_id
_entity_poly.type
_entity_poly.pdbx_seq_one_letter_code
_entity_poly.pdbx_strand_id
1 'polypeptide(L)' 'DKRTLNQFRRFTGRAEGLSISFEAHLLGSRIEYDEERDTLRISSLPTQLRDQLKRRKAEQESTS' A
#
# COMPACT_ATOMS: atom_id res chain seq x y z
N ASP A 1 28.25 9.48 8.54
CA ASP A 1 26.80 9.58 8.24
C ASP A 1 26.36 8.74 7.05
N LYS A 2 25.73 7.58 7.30
CA LYS A 2 25.06 6.75 6.27
C LYS A 2 23.60 6.45 6.62
N ARG A 3 23.12 6.87 7.80
CA ARG A 3 21.76 6.62 8.29
C ARG A 3 20.72 7.55 7.66
N THR A 4 21.14 8.69 7.12
CA THR A 4 20.27 9.77 6.65
C THR A 4 19.82 9.58 5.19
N LEU A 5 20.56 8.79 4.39
CA LEU A 5 20.30 8.57 2.97
C LEU A 5 19.19 7.54 2.68
N ASN A 6 18.95 6.59 3.59
CA ASN A 6 17.90 5.57 3.41
C ASN A 6 16.48 6.10 3.68
N GLN A 7 16.36 7.27 4.30
CA GLN A 7 15.08 7.85 4.72
C GLN A 7 14.29 8.42 3.53
N PHE A 8 15.00 8.89 2.50
CA PHE A 8 14.44 9.53 1.30
C PHE A 8 14.25 8.57 0.13
N ARG A 9 14.61 7.29 0.28
CA ARG A 9 14.37 6.30 -0.76
C ARG A 9 12.87 6.01 -0.84
N ARG A 10 12.32 6.01 -2.05
CA ARG A 10 10.92 5.70 -2.33
C ARG A 10 10.88 4.45 -3.20
N PHE A 11 10.03 3.51 -2.84
CA PHE A 11 9.67 2.39 -3.71
C PHE A 11 8.55 2.84 -4.65
N THR A 12 8.64 2.47 -5.92
CA THR A 12 7.65 2.79 -6.94
C THR A 12 7.48 1.61 -7.89
N GLY A 13 6.24 1.22 -8.18
CA GLY A 13 5.92 0.16 -9.12
C GLY A 13 4.67 0.51 -9.92
N ARG A 14 4.60 0.03 -11.17
CA ARG A 14 3.43 0.18 -12.05
C ARG A 14 3.20 -1.11 -12.81
N ALA A 15 1.95 -1.55 -12.86
CA ALA A 15 1.52 -2.72 -13.64
C ALA A 15 0.03 -2.56 -13.99
N GLU A 16 -0.39 -2.83 -15.22
CA GLU A 16 -1.80 -2.98 -15.65
C GLU A 16 -2.84 -2.07 -14.92
N GLY A 17 -2.64 -0.74 -14.95
CA GLY A 17 -3.56 0.22 -14.32
C GLY A 17 -3.37 0.42 -12.81
N LEU A 18 -2.51 -0.35 -12.16
CA LEU A 18 -2.05 -0.21 -10.78
C LEU A 18 -0.78 0.63 -10.72
N SER A 19 -0.77 1.65 -9.86
CA SER A 19 0.40 2.45 -9.52
C SER A 19 0.58 2.47 -8.02
N ILE A 20 1.74 2.00 -7.53
CA ILE A 20 2.05 1.95 -6.11
C ILE A 20 3.31 2.76 -5.87
N SER A 21 3.31 3.53 -4.78
CA SER A 21 4.51 4.23 -4.35
C SER A 21 4.49 4.59 -2.88
N PHE A 22 5.61 4.41 -2.18
CA PHE A 22 5.72 4.70 -0.74
C PHE A 22 7.16 4.93 -0.30
N GLU A 23 7.35 5.65 0.80
CA GLU A 23 8.66 5.92 1.39
C GLU A 23 9.23 4.65 2.04
N ALA A 24 10.53 4.41 1.88
CA ALA A 24 11.19 3.18 2.32
C ALA A 24 11.09 2.96 3.83
N HIS A 25 11.01 4.02 4.63
CA HIS A 25 10.85 3.93 6.08
C HIS A 25 9.49 3.33 6.50
N LEU A 26 8.51 3.27 5.59
CA LEU A 26 7.21 2.64 5.83
C LEU A 26 7.29 1.11 5.74
N LEU A 27 8.31 0.56 5.07
CA LEU A 27 8.54 -0.88 5.01
C LEU A 27 8.94 -1.42 6.39
N GLY A 28 8.27 -2.46 6.86
CA GLY A 28 8.40 -3.01 8.21
C GLY A 28 7.64 -2.25 9.29
N SER A 29 6.91 -1.18 8.95
CA SER A 29 6.07 -0.44 9.91
C SER A 29 4.60 -0.37 9.48
N ARG A 30 4.32 0.29 8.35
CA ARG A 30 2.97 0.35 7.76
C ARG A 30 2.80 -0.55 6.55
N ILE A 31 3.90 -0.91 5.92
CA ILE A 31 3.94 -1.73 4.71
C ILE A 31 4.79 -2.95 5.02
N GLU A 32 4.23 -4.13 4.76
CA GLU A 32 4.92 -5.40 4.92
C GLU A 32 4.95 -6.08 3.55
N TYR A 33 6.12 -6.55 3.14
CA TYR A 33 6.25 -7.39 1.94
C TYR A 33 6.36 -8.84 2.38
N ASP A 34 5.44 -9.65 1.89
CA ASP A 34 5.44 -11.10 2.01
C ASP A 34 6.00 -11.67 0.71
N GLU A 35 7.27 -12.10 0.75
CA GLU A 35 7.99 -12.64 -0.41
C GLU A 35 7.44 -14.01 -0.84
N GLU A 36 6.97 -14.84 0.10
CA GLU A 36 6.46 -16.18 -0.21
C GLU A 36 5.18 -16.12 -1.06
N ARG A 37 4.39 -15.07 -0.84
CA ARG A 37 3.11 -14.86 -1.55
C ARG A 37 3.18 -13.80 -2.64
N ASP A 38 4.32 -13.13 -2.77
CA ASP A 38 4.50 -11.93 -3.58
C ASP A 38 3.40 -10.87 -3.31
N THR A 39 3.16 -10.56 -2.04
CA THR A 39 2.10 -9.61 -1.65
C THR A 39 2.62 -8.44 -0.81
N LEU A 40 2.05 -7.26 -1.02
CA LEU A 40 2.26 -6.09 -0.16
C LEU A 40 1.04 -5.90 0.75
N ARG A 41 1.25 -6.02 2.05
CA ARG A 41 0.24 -5.73 3.07
C ARG A 41 0.40 -4.30 3.56
N ILE A 42 -0.67 -3.51 3.44
CA ILE A 42 -0.67 -2.10 3.85
C ILE A 42 -1.61 -1.91 5.04
N SER A 43 -1.03 -1.55 6.17
CA SER A 43 -1.70 -1.23 7.42
C SER A 43 -1.97 0.29 7.49
N SER A 44 -3.13 0.67 8.01
CA SER A 44 -3.57 2.09 8.12
C SER A 44 -3.69 2.83 6.79
N LEU A 45 -4.56 2.33 5.90
CA LEU A 45 -4.89 3.01 4.65
C LEU A 45 -5.43 4.44 4.90
N PRO A 46 -5.10 5.41 4.02
CA PRO A 46 -5.68 6.75 4.07
C PRO A 46 -7.22 6.68 4.10
N THR A 47 -7.86 7.52 4.91
CA THR A 47 -9.32 7.52 5.10
C THR A 47 -10.05 7.55 3.76
N GLN A 48 -9.62 8.40 2.83
CA GLN A 48 -10.20 8.49 1.50
C GLN A 48 -10.18 7.14 0.73
N LEU A 49 -9.06 6.41 0.74
CA LEU A 49 -8.95 5.11 0.07
C LEU A 49 -9.80 4.06 0.78
N ARG A 50 -9.77 4.05 2.11
CA ARG A 50 -10.61 3.16 2.92
C ARG A 50 -12.10 3.38 2.66
N ASP A 51 -12.54 4.63 2.53
CA ASP A 51 -13.93 4.97 2.27
C ASP A 51 -14.36 4.55 0.87
N GLN A 52 -13.49 4.74 -0.13
CA GLN A 52 -13.71 4.22 -1.49
C GLN A 52 -13.86 2.70 -1.51
N LEU A 53 -12.98 1.97 -0.81
CA LEU A 53 -13.05 0.51 -0.72
C LEU A 53 -14.31 0.03 -0.01
N LYS A 54 -14.67 0.65 1.12
CA LYS A 54 -15.88 0.32 1.88
C LYS A 54 -17.15 0.53 1.04
N ARG A 55 -17.23 1.65 0.32
CA ARG A 55 -18.36 1.93 -0.57
C ARG A 55 -18.49 0.88 -1.66
N ARG A 56 -17.39 0.55 -2.35
CA ARG A 56 -17.37 -0.48 -3.38
C ARG A 56 -17.79 -1.85 -2.84
N LYS A 57 -17.34 -2.20 -1.63
CA LYS A 57 -17.73 -3.47 -0.99
C LYS A 57 -19.24 -3.52 -0.73
N ALA A 58 -19.82 -2.47 -0.15
CA ALA A 58 -21.25 -2.39 0.10
C ALA A 58 -22.09 -2.44 -1.19
N GLU A 59 -21.60 -1.85 -2.29
CA GLU A 59 -22.22 -1.93 -3.61
C GLU A 59 -22.22 -3.37 -4.16
N GLN A 60 -21.16 -4.15 -3.93
CA GLN A 60 -21.10 -5.56 -4.33
C GLN A 60 -22.01 -6.47 -3.50
N GLU A 61 -22.13 -6.20 -2.19
CA GLU A 61 -22.98 -6.95 -1.27
C GLU A 61 -24.49 -6.69 -1.51
N SER A 62 -24.86 -5.55 -2.09
CA SER A 62 -26.27 -5.22 -2.40
C SER A 62 -26.76 -5.76 -3.75
N THR A 63 -25.84 -6.24 -4.60
CA THR A 63 -26.14 -6.76 -5.94
C THR A 63 -26.08 -8.30 -5.98
N SER A 64 -25.83 -8.95 -4.84
CA SER A 64 -25.85 -10.40 -4.64
C SER A 64 -27.05 -10.80 -3.78
#